data_AF-A0A1F0CE75-F1
#
_entry.id   AF-A0A1F0CE75-F1
#
_cell.length_a   1.000
_cell.length_b   1.000
_cell.length_c   1.000
_cell.angle_alpha   90.00
_cell.angle_beta   90.00
_cell.angle_gamma   90.00
#
_symmetry.space_group_name_H-M   'P 1'
#
loop_
_entity.id
_entity.type
_entity.pdbx_description
1 polymer ?
#
loop_
_entity_poly.entity_id
_entity_poly.type
_entity_poly.pdbx_seq_one_letter_code
_entity_poly.pdbx_strand_id
1 'polypeptide(L)'
;MVFTYTEKELREFNIGDNVYSVNPDYAEKNHSTVITDLPQKDNETNIITTEDRKKFKVLKTSPDDMSGYQGMAVAPIIKGKVDYNSVAVISAATDSSNYKDLIGAVSSAQPHQSSTQLKSADKFLKDVQSHDKWTVTQLSGYSQSAYMLKLGAQYHIPTTVFNGWFRYSTLNEDEKNSWLSILNIL
;
A
#
# COMPACT_ATOMS: atom_id res chain seq x y z
N MET A 1 15.02 -1.79 17.75
CA MET A 1 15.54 -1.97 16.38
C MET A 1 14.33 -1.95 15.48
N VAL A 2 14.26 -1.02 14.53
CA VAL A 2 13.17 -0.94 13.56
C VAL A 2 13.39 -2.01 12.51
N PHE A 3 12.35 -2.76 12.15
CA PHE A 3 12.42 -3.76 11.09
C PHE A 3 12.57 -3.06 9.74
N THR A 4 13.55 -3.49 8.95
CA THR A 4 13.75 -3.00 7.59
C THR A 4 13.09 -3.96 6.62
N TYR A 5 12.06 -3.47 5.93
CA TYR A 5 11.43 -4.21 4.86
C TYR A 5 12.36 -4.33 3.66
N THR A 6 12.46 -5.53 3.12
CA THR A 6 13.17 -5.78 1.87
C THR A 6 12.27 -5.43 0.69
N GLU A 7 12.89 -5.06 -0.44
CA GLU A 7 12.14 -4.84 -1.69
C GLU A 7 11.34 -6.07 -2.10
N LYS A 8 11.86 -7.28 -1.81
CA LYS A 8 11.15 -8.54 -2.09
C LYS A 8 9.85 -8.64 -1.31
N GLU A 9 9.88 -8.42 0.01
CA GLU A 9 8.68 -8.44 0.87
C GLU A 9 7.67 -7.38 0.41
N LEU A 10 8.12 -6.15 0.15
CA LEU A 10 7.25 -5.08 -0.34
C LEU A 10 6.64 -5.44 -1.69
N ARG A 11 7.43 -6.03 -2.59
CA ARG A 11 6.94 -6.49 -3.89
C ARG A 11 5.89 -7.59 -3.72
N GLU A 12 6.10 -8.56 -2.84
CA GLU A 12 5.13 -9.61 -2.55
C GLU A 12 3.82 -9.04 -2.01
N PHE A 13 3.85 -8.04 -1.12
CA PHE A 13 2.63 -7.39 -0.65
C PHE A 13 1.84 -6.68 -1.76
N ASN A 14 2.54 -6.19 -2.78
CA ASN A 14 1.99 -5.37 -3.86
C ASN A 14 1.56 -6.16 -5.10
N ILE A 15 1.97 -7.42 -5.23
CA ILE A 15 1.74 -8.23 -6.43
C ILE A 15 0.92 -9.46 -6.08
N GLY A 16 0.02 -9.84 -6.98
CA GLY A 16 -0.86 -10.99 -6.82
C GLY A 16 -1.95 -10.74 -5.77
N ASP A 17 -2.28 -11.77 -5.01
CA ASP A 17 -3.47 -11.81 -4.15
C ASP A 17 -3.31 -11.13 -2.78
N ASN A 18 -2.24 -10.38 -2.51
CA ASN A 18 -2.07 -9.78 -1.17
C ASN A 18 -2.93 -8.54 -0.98
N VAL A 19 -2.39 -7.33 -1.24
CA VAL A 19 -3.15 -6.09 -1.04
C VAL A 19 -4.42 -6.03 -1.90
N TYR A 20 -4.51 -6.77 -3.00
CA TYR A 20 -5.71 -6.84 -3.83
C TYR A 20 -6.84 -7.67 -3.18
N SER A 21 -6.53 -8.76 -2.47
CA SER A 21 -7.53 -9.59 -1.79
C SER A 21 -8.02 -9.01 -0.47
N VAL A 22 -7.64 -7.76 -0.14
CA VAL A 22 -8.41 -6.98 0.82
C VAL A 22 -9.83 -6.76 0.33
N ASN A 23 -10.04 -6.68 -0.99
CA ASN A 23 -11.37 -6.70 -1.59
C ASN A 23 -11.88 -8.15 -1.70
N PRO A 24 -12.96 -8.53 -0.99
CA PRO A 24 -13.51 -9.87 -1.05
C PRO A 24 -13.95 -10.31 -2.46
N ASP A 25 -14.46 -9.39 -3.29
CA ASP A 25 -14.91 -9.71 -4.65
C ASP A 25 -13.72 -10.07 -5.55
N TYR A 26 -12.58 -9.38 -5.36
CA TYR A 26 -11.33 -9.73 -6.05
C TYR A 26 -10.85 -11.11 -5.61
N ALA A 27 -10.82 -11.35 -4.30
CA ALA A 27 -10.36 -12.61 -3.74
C ALA A 27 -11.20 -13.79 -4.23
N GLU A 28 -12.53 -13.66 -4.22
CA GLU A 28 -13.46 -14.68 -4.69
C GLU A 28 -13.25 -14.98 -6.18
N LYS A 29 -13.17 -13.93 -7.02
CA LYS A 29 -12.95 -14.05 -8.46
C LYS A 29 -11.63 -14.74 -8.81
N ASN A 30 -10.58 -14.52 -8.02
CA ASN A 30 -9.25 -15.10 -8.24
C ASN A 30 -9.02 -16.38 -7.42
N HIS A 31 -10.04 -16.91 -6.72
CA HIS A 31 -9.95 -18.08 -5.86
C HIS A 31 -8.85 -17.98 -4.77
N SER A 32 -8.65 -16.78 -4.24
CA SER A 32 -7.65 -16.50 -3.21
C SER A 32 -8.29 -16.21 -1.84
N THR A 33 -7.47 -16.27 -0.79
CA THR A 33 -7.90 -15.98 0.58
C THR A 33 -8.15 -14.48 0.75
N VAL A 34 -9.26 -14.11 1.41
CA VAL A 34 -9.57 -12.72 1.73
C VAL A 34 -8.61 -12.22 2.81
N ILE A 35 -7.94 -11.11 2.55
CA ILE A 35 -7.05 -10.44 3.51
C ILE A 35 -7.87 -9.44 4.33
N THR A 36 -7.97 -9.67 5.63
CA THR A 36 -8.71 -8.80 6.56
C THR A 36 -7.95 -8.67 7.87
N ASP A 37 -8.19 -7.65 8.66
CA ASP A 37 -7.65 -7.52 10.02
C ASP A 37 -8.39 -8.43 11.02
N LEU A 38 -9.67 -8.69 10.77
CA LEU A 38 -10.58 -9.44 11.64
C LEU A 38 -11.23 -10.62 10.91
N PRO A 39 -10.50 -11.73 10.67
CA PRO A 39 -11.04 -12.90 9.99
C PRO A 39 -12.14 -13.56 10.83
N GLN A 40 -13.28 -13.82 10.19
CA GLN A 40 -14.45 -14.48 10.77
C GLN A 40 -14.82 -15.77 10.02
N LYS A 41 -14.32 -15.94 8.80
CA LYS A 41 -14.58 -17.11 7.94
C LYS A 41 -13.30 -17.89 7.66
N ASP A 42 -13.45 -19.16 7.28
CA ASP A 42 -12.33 -20.05 6.97
C ASP A 42 -11.49 -19.58 5.77
N ASN A 43 -12.09 -18.81 4.86
CA ASN A 43 -11.43 -18.24 3.68
C ASN A 43 -10.87 -16.83 3.92
N GLU A 44 -10.77 -16.38 5.18
CA GLU A 44 -10.23 -15.09 5.58
C GLU A 44 -8.94 -15.28 6.41
N THR A 45 -7.97 -14.38 6.25
CA THR A 45 -6.73 -14.39 7.04
C THR A 45 -6.27 -12.97 7.39
N ASN A 46 -5.63 -12.85 8.55
CA ASN A 46 -4.86 -11.67 8.93
C ASN A 46 -3.36 -11.95 9.06
N ILE A 47 -2.88 -13.04 8.47
CA ILE A 47 -1.47 -13.40 8.43
C ILE A 47 -1.04 -13.59 6.98
N ILE A 48 -0.04 -12.82 6.57
CA ILE A 48 0.65 -12.99 5.29
C ILE A 48 1.95 -13.74 5.58
N THR A 49 2.23 -14.79 4.80
CA THR A 49 3.51 -15.49 4.84
C THR A 49 4.22 -15.27 3.52
N THR A 50 5.39 -14.63 3.57
CA THR A 50 6.22 -14.37 2.39
C THR A 50 6.96 -15.64 1.96
N GLU A 51 7.52 -15.64 0.75
CA GLU A 51 8.25 -16.80 0.21
C GLU A 51 9.43 -17.22 1.10
N ASP A 52 10.08 -16.27 1.78
CA ASP A 52 11.17 -16.53 2.72
C ASP A 52 10.67 -17.02 4.11
N ARG A 53 9.39 -17.36 4.22
CA ARG A 53 8.70 -17.89 5.41
C ARG A 53 8.62 -16.90 6.58
N LYS A 54 8.85 -15.61 6.35
CA LYS A 54 8.51 -14.59 7.34
C LYS A 54 7.01 -14.39 7.38
N LYS A 55 6.53 -13.97 8.55
CA LYS A 55 5.10 -13.78 8.79
C LYS A 55 4.83 -12.33 9.14
N PHE A 56 3.73 -11.82 8.63
CA PHE A 56 3.30 -10.46 8.83
C PHE A 56 1.84 -10.47 9.29
N LYS A 57 1.54 -9.70 10.32
CA LYS A 57 0.19 -9.48 10.81
C LYS A 57 -0.45 -8.35 10.02
N VAL A 58 -1.62 -8.58 9.47
CA VAL A 58 -2.49 -7.55 8.93
C VAL A 58 -3.16 -6.86 10.12
N LEU A 59 -2.89 -5.58 10.27
CA LEU A 59 -3.35 -4.76 11.39
C LEU A 59 -4.65 -4.02 11.07
N LYS A 60 -4.81 -3.62 9.81
CA LYS A 60 -5.98 -2.88 9.33
C LYS A 60 -6.08 -3.04 7.82
N THR A 61 -7.30 -3.13 7.31
CA THR A 61 -7.56 -3.11 5.86
C THR A 61 -8.53 -1.99 5.49
N SER A 62 -8.49 -1.61 4.23
CA SER A 62 -9.46 -0.75 3.58
C SER A 62 -9.83 -1.44 2.27
N PRO A 63 -10.94 -2.22 2.27
CA PRO A 63 -11.33 -3.09 1.15
C PRO A 63 -11.94 -2.37 -0.06
N ASP A 64 -12.10 -1.04 0.03
CA ASP A 64 -12.94 -0.15 -0.80
C ASP A 64 -14.40 -0.05 -0.32
N ASP A 65 -14.94 1.17 -0.36
CA ASP A 65 -16.38 1.44 -0.18
C ASP A 65 -16.96 2.38 -1.25
N MET A 66 -16.17 2.90 -2.21
CA MET A 66 -16.67 3.75 -3.34
C MET A 66 -15.56 4.34 -4.24
N SER A 67 -14.29 4.34 -3.82
CA SER A 67 -13.21 5.11 -4.45
C SER A 67 -12.28 4.28 -5.34
N GLY A 68 -12.42 2.96 -5.33
CA GLY A 68 -11.49 2.04 -5.99
C GLY A 68 -10.17 1.89 -5.25
N TYR A 69 -10.06 2.39 -4.01
CA TYR A 69 -8.87 2.32 -3.18
C TYR A 69 -8.84 1.03 -2.38
N GLN A 70 -7.71 0.34 -2.43
CA GLN A 70 -7.44 -0.85 -1.63
C GLN A 70 -6.16 -0.61 -0.84
N GLY A 71 -6.21 -0.89 0.46
CA GLY A 71 -5.05 -0.69 1.32
C GLY A 71 -4.99 -1.65 2.48
N MET A 72 -3.78 -1.94 2.94
CA MET A 72 -3.54 -2.69 4.17
C MET A 72 -2.38 -2.11 4.96
N ALA A 73 -2.50 -2.16 6.29
CA ALA A 73 -1.40 -1.95 7.22
C ALA A 73 -0.90 -3.32 7.71
N VAL A 74 0.39 -3.57 7.62
CA VAL A 74 1.01 -4.84 8.02
C VAL A 74 2.19 -4.61 8.96
N ALA A 75 2.41 -5.51 9.90
CA ALA A 75 3.53 -5.48 10.83
C ALA A 75 4.24 -6.84 10.88
N PRO A 76 5.58 -6.89 11.00
CA PRO A 76 6.31 -8.15 11.01
C PRO A 76 6.07 -8.90 12.31
N ILE A 77 6.05 -10.23 12.23
CA ILE A 77 6.02 -11.13 13.37
C ILE A 77 7.44 -11.65 13.61
N ILE A 78 8.11 -11.11 14.62
CA ILE A 78 9.49 -11.41 14.95
C ILE A 78 9.50 -12.27 16.21
N LYS A 79 10.04 -13.49 16.10
CA LYS A 79 10.09 -14.47 17.22
C LYS A 79 8.72 -14.67 17.88
N GLY A 80 7.66 -14.74 17.07
CA GLY A 80 6.28 -14.96 17.52
C GLY A 80 5.56 -13.73 18.09
N LYS A 81 6.18 -12.54 18.08
CA LYS A 81 5.58 -11.29 18.55
C LYS A 81 5.41 -10.32 17.40
N VAL A 82 4.26 -9.65 17.34
CA VAL A 82 4.00 -8.57 16.37
C VAL A 82 4.83 -7.35 16.77
N ASP A 83 5.60 -6.79 15.83
CA ASP A 83 6.32 -5.54 16.03
C ASP A 83 5.50 -4.36 15.51
N TYR A 84 4.73 -3.76 16.41
CA TYR A 84 3.91 -2.58 16.11
C TYR A 84 4.71 -1.29 15.85
N ASN A 85 6.03 -1.29 16.04
CA ASN A 85 6.88 -0.12 15.78
C ASN A 85 7.42 -0.07 14.34
N SER A 86 7.10 -1.08 13.54
CA SER A 86 7.59 -1.21 12.17
C SER A 86 6.45 -1.53 11.22
N VAL A 87 5.43 -0.68 11.18
CA VAL A 87 4.24 -0.88 10.35
C VAL A 87 4.51 -0.40 8.92
N ALA A 88 4.19 -1.23 7.94
CA ALA A 88 4.12 -0.84 6.54
C ALA A 88 2.67 -0.59 6.11
N VAL A 89 2.45 0.48 5.34
CA VAL A 89 1.17 0.73 4.66
C VAL A 89 1.33 0.47 3.17
N ILE A 90 0.56 -0.47 2.66
CA ILE A 90 0.59 -0.94 1.29
C ILE A 90 -0.71 -0.55 0.61
N SER A 91 -0.63 -0.02 -0.61
CA SER A 91 -1.80 0.34 -1.40
C SER A 91 -1.79 -0.36 -2.75
N ALA A 92 -2.94 -0.94 -3.10
CA ALA A 92 -3.26 -1.31 -4.48
C ALA A 92 -4.04 -0.18 -5.14
N ALA A 93 -3.77 0.03 -6.41
CA ALA A 93 -4.70 0.72 -7.28
C ALA A 93 -5.62 -0.30 -7.96
N THR A 94 -6.82 0.15 -8.31
CA THR A 94 -7.93 -0.65 -8.85
C THR A 94 -7.50 -1.80 -9.77
N ASP A 95 -8.07 -2.99 -9.52
CA ASP A 95 -8.04 -4.14 -10.44
C ASP A 95 -8.80 -3.81 -11.72
N SER A 96 -8.16 -3.07 -12.63
CA SER A 96 -8.69 -2.88 -13.97
C SER A 96 -8.22 -4.06 -14.83
N SER A 97 -9.14 -4.99 -15.09
CA SER A 97 -9.03 -5.96 -16.18
C SER A 97 -8.85 -5.31 -17.58
N ASN A 98 -8.71 -3.99 -17.65
CA ASN A 98 -8.39 -3.20 -18.84
C ASN A 98 -7.20 -2.25 -18.58
N TYR A 99 -6.01 -2.83 -18.40
CA TYR A 99 -4.73 -2.08 -18.39
C TYR A 99 -4.56 -1.19 -19.64
N LYS A 100 -5.21 -1.51 -20.77
CA LYS A 100 -5.17 -0.72 -22.02
C LYS A 100 -6.10 0.51 -22.02
N ASP A 101 -7.32 0.42 -21.47
CA ASP A 101 -8.19 1.61 -21.35
C ASP A 101 -7.69 2.58 -20.30
N LEU A 102 -7.09 2.06 -19.24
CA LEU A 102 -6.52 2.87 -18.17
C LEU A 102 -5.39 3.78 -18.66
N ILE A 103 -4.48 3.25 -19.49
CA ILE A 103 -3.42 4.05 -20.12
C ILE A 103 -4.02 5.09 -21.07
N GLY A 104 -5.08 4.74 -21.79
CA GLY A 104 -5.85 5.67 -22.61
C GLY A 104 -6.46 6.82 -21.78
N ALA A 105 -7.08 6.52 -20.64
CA ALA A 105 -7.72 7.49 -19.75
C ALA A 105 -6.72 8.39 -18.99
N VAL A 106 -5.60 7.82 -18.51
CA VAL A 106 -4.50 8.57 -17.88
C VAL A 106 -3.81 9.52 -18.87
N SER A 107 -3.80 9.16 -20.16
CA SER A 107 -3.20 9.97 -21.22
C SER A 107 -4.13 11.06 -21.78
N SER A 108 -5.46 10.90 -21.65
CA SER A 108 -6.42 11.78 -22.34
C SER A 108 -7.35 12.60 -21.44
N ALA A 109 -7.71 12.16 -20.24
CA ALA A 109 -8.41 12.97 -19.23
C ALA A 109 -8.81 12.07 -18.05
N GLN A 110 -8.17 12.21 -16.88
CA GLN A 110 -8.84 12.16 -15.58
C GLN A 110 -7.86 12.38 -14.40
N PRO A 111 -7.56 13.65 -14.06
CA PRO A 111 -6.93 14.00 -12.79
C PRO A 111 -7.72 13.54 -11.55
N HIS A 112 -9.02 13.28 -11.71
CA HIS A 112 -9.95 13.04 -10.61
C HIS A 112 -9.80 11.67 -9.93
N GLN A 113 -9.59 10.57 -10.66
CA GLN A 113 -9.51 9.23 -10.03
C GLN A 113 -8.23 9.04 -9.20
N SER A 114 -7.07 9.47 -9.71
CA SER A 114 -5.83 9.52 -8.93
C SER A 114 -5.96 10.44 -7.71
N SER A 115 -6.70 11.56 -7.83
CA SER A 115 -6.92 12.46 -6.69
C SER A 115 -7.83 11.86 -5.60
N THR A 116 -8.85 11.08 -5.97
CA THR A 116 -9.74 10.44 -4.99
C THR A 116 -9.02 9.29 -4.29
N GLN A 117 -8.28 8.45 -5.03
CA GLN A 117 -7.47 7.38 -4.43
C GLN A 117 -6.36 7.93 -3.54
N LEU A 118 -5.70 9.02 -3.93
CA LEU A 118 -4.74 9.71 -3.06
C LEU A 118 -5.40 10.22 -1.76
N LYS A 119 -6.61 10.78 -1.83
CA LYS A 119 -7.34 11.22 -0.63
C LYS A 119 -7.74 10.04 0.27
N SER A 120 -8.19 8.93 -0.32
CA SER A 120 -8.50 7.69 0.42
C SER A 120 -7.25 7.11 1.07
N ALA A 121 -6.13 7.08 0.35
CA ALA A 121 -4.83 6.66 0.86
C ALA A 121 -4.32 7.55 2.00
N ASP A 122 -4.43 8.87 1.86
CA ASP A 122 -4.11 9.84 2.91
C ASP A 122 -4.96 9.63 4.16
N LYS A 123 -6.28 9.45 3.98
CA LYS A 123 -7.21 9.16 5.09
C LYS A 123 -6.86 7.84 5.79
N PHE A 124 -6.57 6.79 5.01
CA PHE A 124 -6.17 5.49 5.55
C PHE A 124 -4.85 5.57 6.31
N LEU A 125 -3.84 6.25 5.74
CA LEU A 125 -2.56 6.46 6.40
C LEU A 125 -2.72 7.21 7.73
N LYS A 126 -3.51 8.29 7.75
CA LYS A 126 -3.82 9.05 8.97
C LYS A 126 -4.50 8.18 10.02
N ASP A 127 -5.46 7.35 9.61
CA ASP A 127 -6.17 6.43 10.49
C ASP A 127 -5.20 5.41 11.11
N VAL A 128 -4.31 4.81 10.32
CA VAL A 128 -3.24 3.92 10.81
C VAL A 128 -2.28 4.66 11.77
N GLN A 129 -1.87 5.89 11.43
CA GLN A 129 -0.99 6.71 12.27
C GLN A 129 -1.66 7.23 13.54
N SER A 130 -3.00 7.30 13.59
CA SER A 130 -3.75 7.73 14.76
C SER A 130 -3.73 6.68 15.89
N HIS A 131 -3.34 5.44 15.57
CA HIS A 131 -3.23 4.38 16.55
C HIS A 131 -1.99 4.59 17.45
N ASP A 132 -2.24 4.79 18.74
CA ASP A 132 -1.23 5.12 19.78
C ASP A 132 -0.01 4.20 19.84
N LYS A 133 -0.20 2.91 19.54
CA LYS A 133 0.84 1.86 19.60
C LYS A 133 1.54 1.60 18.27
N TRP A 134 1.13 2.24 17.17
CA TRP A 134 1.63 1.89 15.84
C TRP A 134 2.59 2.97 15.34
N THR A 135 3.72 2.55 14.77
CA THR A 135 4.63 3.45 14.07
C THR A 135 4.75 3.01 12.62
N VAL A 136 4.31 3.88 11.70
CA VAL A 136 4.44 3.63 10.26
C VAL A 136 5.86 3.98 9.84
N THR A 137 6.58 2.99 9.33
CA THR A 137 8.00 3.13 8.94
C THR A 137 8.23 2.90 7.46
N GLN A 138 7.22 2.45 6.73
CA GLN A 138 7.33 2.14 5.31
C GLN A 138 6.00 2.35 4.59
N LEU A 139 6.05 2.96 3.42
CA LEU A 139 4.94 2.99 2.48
C LEU A 139 5.30 2.18 1.23
N SER A 140 4.30 1.58 0.59
CA SER A 140 4.51 0.95 -0.71
C SER A 140 3.27 0.94 -1.59
N GLY A 141 3.51 0.86 -2.89
CA GLY A 141 2.48 0.78 -3.92
C GLY A 141 2.97 0.11 -5.21
N TYR A 142 2.02 -0.30 -6.05
CA TYR A 142 2.22 -0.80 -7.41
C TYR A 142 1.48 0.05 -8.46
N SER A 143 2.12 0.29 -9.61
CA SER A 143 1.50 0.90 -10.79
C SER A 143 0.85 2.27 -10.53
N GLN A 144 -0.48 2.39 -10.59
CA GLN A 144 -1.16 3.67 -10.40
C GLN A 144 -1.17 4.15 -8.94
N SER A 145 -0.85 3.28 -7.98
CA SER A 145 -0.67 3.68 -6.57
C SER A 145 0.67 4.40 -6.33
N ALA A 146 1.33 4.86 -7.39
CA ALA A 146 2.51 5.72 -7.30
C ALA A 146 2.27 7.02 -6.54
N TYR A 147 1.02 7.42 -6.31
CA TYR A 147 0.66 8.48 -5.38
C TYR A 147 1.17 8.24 -3.94
N MET A 148 1.49 7.00 -3.55
CA MET A 148 2.13 6.69 -2.27
C MET A 148 3.47 7.41 -2.10
N LEU A 149 4.17 7.73 -3.20
CA LEU A 149 5.40 8.50 -3.12
C LEU A 149 5.17 9.96 -2.71
N LYS A 150 4.02 10.54 -3.10
CA LYS A 150 3.60 11.87 -2.65
C LYS A 150 3.33 11.85 -1.14
N LEU A 151 2.63 10.82 -0.64
CA LEU A 151 2.42 10.63 0.80
C LEU A 151 3.74 10.41 1.54
N GLY A 152 4.65 9.63 0.98
CA GLY A 152 6.00 9.43 1.54
C GLY A 152 6.74 10.74 1.77
N ALA A 153 6.74 11.61 0.77
CA ALA A 153 7.36 12.93 0.87
C ALA A 153 6.63 13.84 1.89
N GLN A 154 5.30 13.84 1.89
CA GLN A 154 4.48 14.65 2.80
C GLN A 154 4.68 14.25 4.27
N TYR A 155 4.74 12.95 4.56
CA TYR A 155 4.84 12.41 5.91
C TYR A 155 6.27 12.04 6.33
N HIS A 156 7.25 12.23 5.44
CA HIS A 156 8.65 11.86 5.66
C HIS A 156 8.82 10.37 6.01
N ILE A 157 8.10 9.51 5.30
CA ILE A 157 8.16 8.06 5.48
C ILE A 157 8.87 7.45 4.27
N PRO A 158 9.83 6.52 4.48
CA PRO A 158 10.42 5.74 3.39
C PRO A 158 9.35 5.10 2.52
N THR A 159 9.46 5.27 1.20
CA THR A 159 8.47 4.76 0.24
C THR A 159 9.12 4.05 -0.93
N THR A 160 8.60 2.87 -1.25
CA THR A 160 9.01 2.10 -2.43
C THR A 160 7.79 1.83 -3.29
N VAL A 161 7.83 2.26 -4.56
CA VAL A 161 6.77 1.95 -5.52
C VAL A 161 7.33 1.13 -6.68
N PHE A 162 6.59 0.09 -7.05
CA PHE A 162 6.96 -0.82 -8.13
C PHE A 162 6.17 -0.49 -9.41
N ASN A 163 6.87 -0.40 -10.53
CA ASN A 163 6.30 -0.11 -11.86
C ASN A 163 5.38 1.12 -11.89
N GLY A 164 5.71 2.13 -11.06
CA GLY A 164 4.87 3.30 -10.82
C GLY A 164 4.80 4.26 -12.01
N TRP A 165 3.61 4.73 -12.33
CA TRP A 165 3.38 5.79 -13.31
C TRP A 165 3.25 7.12 -12.56
N PHE A 166 4.37 7.79 -12.28
CA PHE A 166 4.41 9.02 -11.49
C PHE A 166 4.95 10.21 -12.30
N ARG A 167 4.27 11.36 -12.23
CA ARG A 167 4.75 12.61 -12.82
C ARG A 167 5.33 13.51 -11.74
N TYR A 168 6.66 13.67 -11.73
CA TYR A 168 7.38 14.54 -10.78
C TYR A 168 6.87 15.98 -10.75
N SER A 169 6.36 16.49 -11.88
CA SER A 169 5.76 17.82 -12.00
C SER A 169 4.51 18.04 -11.12
N THR A 170 3.93 16.98 -10.55
CA THR A 170 2.74 17.05 -9.68
C THR A 170 3.06 17.33 -8.22
N LEU A 171 4.36 17.35 -7.88
CA LEU A 171 4.85 17.70 -6.54
C LEU A 171 4.95 19.22 -6.37
N ASN A 172 4.62 19.72 -5.18
CA ASN A 172 4.93 21.10 -4.78
C ASN A 172 6.44 21.25 -4.40
N GLU A 173 6.90 22.47 -4.11
CA GLU A 173 8.33 22.71 -3.83
C GLU A 173 8.84 21.99 -2.57
N ASP A 174 8.06 21.97 -1.48
CA ASP A 174 8.43 21.27 -0.25
C ASP A 174 8.51 19.76 -0.47
N GLU A 175 7.54 19.20 -1.19
CA GLU A 175 7.53 17.79 -1.58
C GLU A 175 8.74 17.46 -2.46
N LYS A 176 9.08 18.30 -3.45
CA LYS A 176 10.26 18.12 -4.31
C LYS A 176 11.55 18.12 -3.50
N ASN A 177 11.69 19.01 -2.52
CA ASN A 177 12.86 19.10 -1.66
C ASN A 177 13.01 17.86 -0.76
N SER A 178 11.90 17.40 -0.18
CA SER A 178 11.85 16.12 0.55
C SER A 178 12.24 14.95 -0.34
N TRP A 179 11.72 14.90 -1.56
CA TRP A 179 12.07 13.90 -2.58
C TRP A 179 13.55 13.90 -3.00
N LEU A 180 14.15 15.07 -3.19
CA LEU A 180 15.57 15.19 -3.54
C LEU A 180 16.48 14.77 -2.37
N SER A 181 16.02 14.96 -1.13
CA SER A 181 16.73 14.44 0.05
C SER A 181 16.72 12.90 0.13
N ILE A 182 15.66 12.27 -0.39
CA ILE A 182 15.56 10.79 -0.52
C ILE A 182 16.49 10.26 -1.63
N LEU A 183 16.73 11.04 -2.70
CA LEU A 183 17.59 10.65 -3.82
C LEU A 183 19.09 10.87 -3.56
N ASN A 184 19.49 11.74 -2.62
CA ASN A 184 20.90 12.02 -2.28
C ASN A 184 21.56 10.97 -1.34
N ILE A 185 21.12 9.70 -1.40
CA ILE A 185 21.77 8.54 -0.74
C ILE A 185 22.31 7.53 -1.78
N LEU A 186 22.67 7.99 -2.98
CA LEU A 186 23.48 7.26 -3.96
C LEU A 186 24.74 8.06 -4.30
#